data_AF-A0A350QKF2-F1
#
_entry.id   AF-A0A350QKF2-F1
#
_cell.length_a   1.000
_cell.length_b   1.000
_cell.length_c   1.000
_cell.angle_alpha   90.00
_cell.angle_beta   90.00
_cell.angle_gamma   90.00
#
_symmetry.space_group_name_H-M   'P 1'
#
loop_
_entity.id
_entity.type
_entity.pdbx_description
1 polymer ?
#
loop_
_entity_poly.entity_id
_entity_poly.type
_entity_poly.pdbx_seq_one_letter_code
_entity_poly.pdbx_strand_id
1 'polypeptide(L)'
;MLSACGGGSGEDAGGGGGVTAPLNANYYGMWQLDGDTYVGISERSISTYVRDPGRGCFVVDLFKTVSSTVNSMVSEDVTTGERSTSLFSLNGSNLRVTEGNVTLEFFSSDLPDISNGCDSSDNARRLNFDIELEYLPPVVLINRNAQLTGRVEYSYGVHFDINQNNIVDAGDVAIQVQHFKSNSGVQEEKPLADLGSNIWSFVPRQQAQGYGSTSNSNSAAMVQLNQEDKKLVFSVDMTKHALLRFISADTPLFLYSYINYPQP
;
A
#
# COMPACT_ATOMS: atom_id res chain seq x y z
N MET A 1 27.71 -29.35 5.01
CA MET A 1 28.92 -28.54 4.73
C MET A 1 28.74 -27.87 3.38
N LEU A 2 29.14 -26.60 3.30
CA LEU A 2 29.20 -25.76 2.11
C LEU A 2 29.94 -26.44 0.94
N SER A 3 29.48 -26.24 -0.30
CA SER A 3 30.08 -25.26 -1.23
C SER A 3 29.43 -25.30 -2.61
N ALA A 4 29.13 -24.11 -3.12
CA ALA A 4 28.83 -23.79 -4.51
C ALA A 4 30.12 -23.75 -5.36
N CYS A 5 29.98 -23.87 -6.70
CA CYS A 5 30.44 -22.88 -7.69
C CYS A 5 30.41 -23.41 -9.15
N GLY A 6 29.93 -22.54 -10.05
CA GLY A 6 30.17 -22.54 -11.51
C GLY A 6 28.96 -22.96 -12.35
N GLY A 7 28.34 -22.16 -13.23
CA GLY A 7 28.68 -20.87 -13.84
C GLY A 7 28.50 -20.94 -15.36
N GLY A 8 27.76 -19.99 -15.96
CA GLY A 8 27.66 -19.73 -17.42
C GLY A 8 26.22 -19.83 -17.96
N SER A 9 25.46 -18.74 -18.01
CA SER A 9 25.40 -17.68 -19.05
C SER A 9 24.44 -18.01 -20.19
N GLY A 10 23.27 -17.37 -20.14
CA GLY A 10 22.34 -17.18 -21.26
C GLY A 10 21.63 -15.86 -21.03
N GLU A 11 22.01 -14.86 -21.81
CA GLU A 11 21.28 -13.59 -21.95
C GLU A 11 19.90 -13.89 -22.53
N ASP A 12 18.83 -13.37 -21.91
CA ASP A 12 17.70 -12.84 -22.66
C ASP A 12 16.76 -11.97 -21.78
N ALA A 13 16.47 -10.80 -22.36
CA ALA A 13 15.24 -10.00 -22.32
C ALA A 13 14.53 -9.69 -20.99
N GLY A 14 14.64 -8.43 -20.58
CA GLY A 14 13.72 -7.79 -19.62
C GLY A 14 14.36 -6.58 -18.95
N GLY A 15 14.39 -5.44 -19.65
CA GLY A 15 14.92 -4.18 -19.11
C GLY A 15 14.08 -3.68 -17.94
N GLY A 16 14.33 -4.20 -16.74
CA GLY A 16 13.95 -3.56 -15.49
C GLY A 16 14.84 -2.35 -15.27
N GLY A 17 14.41 -1.20 -15.78
CA GLY A 17 15.06 0.08 -15.51
C GLY A 17 14.98 0.40 -14.03
N GLY A 18 15.98 -0.01 -13.26
CA GLY A 18 16.13 0.41 -11.87
C GLY A 18 16.28 1.93 -11.79
N VAL A 19 15.76 2.53 -10.72
CA VAL A 19 15.92 3.97 -10.45
C VAL A 19 17.42 4.28 -10.39
N THR A 20 17.92 5.05 -11.34
CA THR A 20 19.34 5.43 -11.41
C THR A 20 19.68 6.36 -10.24
N ALA A 21 20.27 5.81 -9.17
CA ALA A 21 20.77 6.48 -7.95
C ALA A 21 19.72 7.18 -7.05
N PRO A 22 19.64 6.87 -5.74
CA PRO A 22 18.48 7.24 -4.95
C PRO A 22 18.46 8.71 -4.54
N LEU A 23 17.25 9.25 -4.44
CA LEU A 23 16.95 10.48 -3.71
C LEU A 23 17.46 10.38 -2.26
N ASN A 24 17.92 11.50 -1.70
CA ASN A 24 18.34 11.54 -0.30
C ASN A 24 17.16 11.13 0.60
N ALA A 25 17.39 10.15 1.47
CA ALA A 25 16.35 9.59 2.32
C ALA A 25 15.70 10.61 3.27
N ASN A 26 16.37 11.73 3.56
CA ASN A 26 15.81 12.83 4.35
C ASN A 26 14.61 13.52 3.69
N TYR A 27 14.36 13.29 2.39
CA TYR A 27 13.18 13.78 1.68
C TYR A 27 12.02 12.80 1.71
N TYR A 28 12.25 11.54 2.09
CA TYR A 28 11.19 10.54 2.19
C TYR A 28 10.28 10.80 3.38
N GLY A 29 9.01 10.43 3.24
CA GLY A 29 8.01 10.56 4.30
C GLY A 29 6.72 11.18 3.82
N MET A 30 5.86 11.47 4.79
CA MET A 30 4.60 12.16 4.59
C MET A 30 4.80 13.63 4.95
N TRP A 31 4.43 14.51 4.01
CA TRP A 31 4.63 15.94 4.10
C TRP A 31 3.32 16.66 3.84
N GLN A 32 3.09 17.78 4.51
CA GLN A 32 1.87 18.57 4.45
C GLN A 32 2.19 19.98 3.97
N LEU A 33 1.49 20.44 2.93
CA LEU A 33 1.64 21.79 2.37
C LEU A 33 0.79 22.80 3.15
N ASP A 34 -0.49 22.44 3.33
CA ASP A 34 -1.50 23.19 4.05
C ASP A 34 -2.45 22.21 4.77
N GLY A 35 -3.48 22.71 5.45
CA GLY A 35 -4.39 21.88 6.25
C GLY A 35 -4.99 20.67 5.51
N ASP A 36 -5.10 20.73 4.19
CA ASP A 36 -5.87 19.79 3.37
C ASP A 36 -5.05 19.12 2.25
N THR A 37 -3.78 19.49 2.07
CA THR A 37 -2.91 19.00 1.00
C THR A 37 -1.67 18.30 1.55
N TYR A 38 -1.49 17.04 1.14
CA TYR A 38 -0.40 16.17 1.60
C TYR A 38 0.33 15.56 0.40
N VAL A 39 1.61 15.25 0.58
CA VAL A 39 2.44 14.51 -0.36
C VAL A 39 3.22 13.43 0.38
N GLY A 40 3.13 12.20 -0.11
CA GLY A 40 3.98 11.09 0.29
C GLY A 40 5.10 10.95 -0.74
N ILE A 41 6.35 10.92 -0.28
CA ILE A 41 7.53 10.74 -1.14
C ILE A 41 8.27 9.49 -0.69
N SER A 42 8.50 8.57 -1.62
CA SER A 42 9.27 7.35 -1.41
C SER A 42 10.38 7.23 -2.45
N GLU A 43 11.13 6.12 -2.41
CA GLU A 43 12.17 5.83 -3.40
C GLU A 43 11.60 5.64 -4.81
N ARG A 44 10.36 5.14 -4.92
CA ARG A 44 9.79 4.66 -6.17
C ARG A 44 8.45 5.28 -6.53
N SER A 45 7.87 6.07 -5.64
CA SER A 45 6.57 6.69 -5.84
C SER A 45 6.46 8.06 -5.17
N ILE A 46 5.61 8.90 -5.75
CA ILE A 46 5.07 10.08 -5.12
C ILE A 46 3.55 9.93 -5.13
N SER A 47 2.89 10.22 -4.02
CA SER A 47 1.43 10.24 -3.93
C SER A 47 0.97 11.58 -3.37
N THR A 48 0.00 12.24 -3.99
CA THR A 48 -0.61 13.46 -3.47
C THR A 48 -1.97 13.15 -2.89
N TYR A 49 -2.37 13.87 -1.83
CA TYR A 49 -3.69 13.74 -1.22
C TYR A 49 -4.25 15.12 -0.98
N VAL A 50 -5.37 15.44 -1.61
CA VAL A 50 -6.06 16.74 -1.47
C VAL A 50 -7.48 16.49 -1.01
N ARG A 51 -7.86 17.05 0.15
CA ARG A 51 -9.25 16.99 0.61
C ARG A 51 -10.09 17.99 -0.20
N ASP A 52 -11.11 17.49 -0.90
CA ASP A 52 -12.10 18.34 -1.55
C ASP A 52 -13.06 18.91 -0.49
N PRO A 53 -13.07 20.24 -0.25
CA PRO A 53 -13.90 20.83 0.81
C PRO A 53 -15.40 20.78 0.51
N GLY A 54 -15.79 20.70 -0.76
CA GLY A 54 -17.20 20.62 -1.17
C GLY A 54 -17.77 19.21 -1.05
N ARG A 55 -16.94 18.18 -1.26
CA ARG A 55 -17.35 16.76 -1.23
C ARG A 55 -16.93 16.02 0.06
N GLY A 56 -16.00 16.57 0.84
CA GLY A 56 -15.51 15.95 2.09
C GLY A 56 -14.68 14.68 1.89
N CYS A 57 -14.19 14.44 0.69
CA CYS A 57 -13.43 13.24 0.28
C CYS A 57 -12.02 13.62 -0.20
N PHE A 58 -11.13 12.63 -0.33
CA PHE A 58 -9.79 12.82 -0.86
C PHE A 58 -9.72 12.54 -2.36
N VAL A 59 -9.14 13.49 -3.09
CA VAL A 59 -8.60 13.29 -4.43
C VAL A 59 -7.13 12.93 -4.27
N VAL A 60 -6.70 11.92 -5.02
CA VAL A 60 -5.33 11.39 -4.93
C VAL A 60 -4.77 11.24 -6.32
N ASP A 61 -3.53 11.69 -6.51
CA ASP A 61 -2.72 11.40 -7.69
C ASP A 61 -1.53 10.55 -7.28
N LEU A 62 -1.12 9.65 -8.17
CA LEU A 62 -0.04 8.71 -7.93
C LEU A 62 0.95 8.77 -9.08
N PHE A 63 2.23 8.84 -8.75
CA PHE A 63 3.32 8.97 -9.70
C PHE A 63 4.36 7.92 -9.38
N LYS A 64 4.87 7.23 -10.41
CA LYS A 64 6.02 6.33 -10.27
C LYS A 64 7.32 7.08 -10.54
N THR A 65 8.39 6.70 -9.85
CA THR A 65 9.72 7.28 -10.06
C THR A 65 10.38 6.65 -11.27
N VAL A 66 10.70 7.48 -12.27
CA VAL A 66 11.43 7.07 -13.48
C VAL A 66 12.94 7.11 -13.24
N SER A 67 13.42 8.17 -12.60
CA SER A 67 14.83 8.33 -12.23
C SER A 67 14.97 9.32 -11.08
N SER A 68 16.08 9.27 -10.36
CA SER A 68 16.37 10.28 -9.33
C SER A 68 17.85 10.65 -9.30
N THR A 69 18.16 11.68 -8.55
CA THR A 69 19.51 11.99 -8.07
C THR A 69 19.38 12.28 -6.58
N VAL A 70 20.50 12.63 -5.92
CA VAL A 70 20.47 12.96 -4.48
C VAL A 70 19.45 14.05 -4.12
N ASN A 71 19.09 14.95 -5.04
CA ASN A 71 18.21 16.09 -4.80
C ASN A 71 17.19 16.35 -5.92
N SER A 72 16.96 15.39 -6.81
CA SER A 72 15.95 15.53 -7.87
C SER A 72 15.26 14.21 -8.15
N MET A 73 14.03 14.26 -8.65
CA MET A 73 13.28 13.09 -9.09
C MET A 73 12.55 13.42 -10.38
N VAL A 74 12.59 12.49 -11.33
CA VAL A 74 11.70 12.47 -12.49
C VAL A 74 10.61 11.46 -12.18
N SER A 75 9.38 11.92 -12.12
CA SER A 75 8.20 11.10 -11.85
C SER A 75 7.29 11.06 -13.08
N GLU A 76 6.49 10.00 -13.19
CA GLU A 76 5.51 9.79 -14.25
C GLU A 76 4.14 9.49 -13.61
N ASP A 77 3.11 10.25 -13.96
CA ASP A 77 1.74 10.01 -13.53
C ASP A 77 1.27 8.64 -14.02
N VAL A 78 0.79 7.79 -13.12
CA VAL A 78 0.38 6.41 -13.44
C VAL A 78 -0.88 6.35 -14.32
N THR A 79 -1.66 7.43 -14.36
CA THR A 79 -2.90 7.54 -15.13
C THR A 79 -2.65 8.17 -16.49
N THR A 80 -1.91 9.28 -16.54
CA THR A 80 -1.75 10.07 -17.77
C THR A 80 -0.45 9.78 -18.52
N GLY A 81 0.55 9.22 -17.84
CA GLY A 81 1.91 9.06 -18.37
C GLY A 81 2.68 10.38 -18.49
N GLU A 82 2.14 11.50 -18.01
CA GLU A 82 2.82 12.78 -17.99
C GLU A 82 4.02 12.73 -17.03
N ARG A 83 5.14 13.32 -17.45
CA ARG A 83 6.37 13.36 -16.66
C ARG A 83 6.65 14.75 -16.12
N SER A 84 7.04 14.82 -14.85
CA SER A 84 7.54 16.04 -14.23
C SER A 84 8.93 15.81 -13.63
N THR A 85 9.64 16.90 -13.37
CA THR A 85 10.93 16.88 -12.67
C THR A 85 10.86 17.79 -11.46
N SER A 86 11.06 17.21 -10.29
CA SER A 86 11.01 17.90 -9.01
C SER A 86 12.40 17.99 -8.41
N LEU A 87 12.76 19.17 -7.90
CA LEU A 87 14.00 19.42 -7.16
C LEU A 87 13.70 19.52 -5.67
N PHE A 88 14.47 18.82 -4.85
CA PHE A 88 14.28 18.70 -3.42
C PHE A 88 15.37 19.42 -2.64
N SER A 89 14.98 20.13 -1.58
CA SER A 89 15.90 20.71 -0.60
C SER A 89 15.23 20.76 0.77
N LEU A 90 16.02 20.96 1.83
CA LEU A 90 15.50 21.21 3.16
C LEU A 90 15.70 22.68 3.54
N ASN A 91 14.68 23.29 4.13
CA ASN A 91 14.77 24.55 4.85
C ASN A 91 14.56 24.28 6.34
N GLY A 92 15.66 24.06 7.07
CA GLY A 92 15.58 23.51 8.43
C GLY A 92 14.99 22.09 8.40
N SER A 93 13.84 21.89 9.07
CA SER A 93 13.10 20.61 9.05
C SER A 93 12.08 20.50 7.93
N ASN A 94 11.80 21.60 7.21
CA ASN A 94 10.75 21.64 6.21
C ASN A 94 11.30 21.18 4.85
N LEU A 95 10.48 20.42 4.14
CA LEU A 95 10.79 20.02 2.78
C LEU A 95 10.46 21.16 1.81
N ARG A 96 11.36 21.46 0.89
CA ARG A 96 11.07 22.31 -0.27
C ARG A 96 11.13 21.51 -1.55
N VAL A 97 10.06 21.55 -2.32
CA VAL A 97 9.96 20.92 -3.65
C VAL A 97 9.80 22.03 -4.68
N THR A 98 10.66 22.03 -5.70
CA THR A 98 10.60 22.99 -6.81
C THR A 98 10.34 22.28 -8.12
N GLU A 99 9.31 22.71 -8.83
CA GLU A 99 8.96 22.24 -10.17
C GLU A 99 8.85 23.44 -11.10
N GLY A 100 9.72 23.48 -12.13
CA GLY A 100 9.87 24.67 -12.99
C GLY A 100 10.27 25.91 -12.16
N ASN A 101 9.39 26.91 -12.11
CA ASN A 101 9.60 28.16 -11.37
C ASN A 101 8.77 28.25 -10.07
N VAL A 102 8.11 27.16 -9.66
CA VAL A 102 7.26 27.11 -8.47
C VAL A 102 7.96 26.31 -7.39
N THR A 103 8.13 26.92 -6.22
CA THR A 103 8.65 26.25 -5.02
C THR A 103 7.56 26.20 -3.95
N LEU A 104 7.29 24.99 -3.45
CA LEU A 104 6.38 24.72 -2.35
C LEU A 104 7.19 24.28 -1.12
N GLU A 105 6.73 24.66 0.07
CA GLU A 105 7.35 24.29 1.34
C GLU A 105 6.37 23.50 2.20
N PHE A 106 6.80 22.34 2.68
CA PHE A 106 5.98 21.37 3.38
C PHE A 106 6.55 21.06 4.77
N PHE A 107 5.66 20.71 5.69
CA PHE A 107 5.97 20.30 7.06
C PHE A 107 5.81 18.79 7.19
N SER A 108 6.58 18.15 8.07
CA SER A 108 6.40 16.71 8.36
C SER A 108 5.00 16.46 8.90
N SER A 109 4.35 15.38 8.47
CA SER A 109 3.01 15.00 8.91
C SER A 109 2.86 13.49 8.94
N ASP A 110 1.76 13.01 9.54
CA ASP A 110 1.36 11.62 9.44
C ASP A 110 0.50 11.40 8.17
N LEU A 111 0.18 10.15 7.84
CA LEU A 111 -0.78 9.87 6.78
C LEU A 111 -2.16 10.46 7.18
N PRO A 112 -2.81 11.26 6.31
CA PRO A 112 -4.19 11.67 6.57
C PRO A 112 -5.14 10.47 6.53
N ASP A 113 -6.31 10.60 7.17
CA ASP A 113 -7.34 9.57 7.05
C ASP A 113 -7.97 9.55 5.65
N ILE A 114 -7.41 8.70 4.79
CA ILE A 114 -7.81 8.50 3.39
C ILE A 114 -8.93 7.44 3.23
N SER A 115 -9.68 7.12 4.29
CA SER A 115 -10.81 6.19 4.26
C SER A 115 -12.07 6.71 3.53
N ASN A 116 -11.98 7.91 2.94
CA ASN A 116 -13.04 8.51 2.13
C ASN A 116 -12.47 9.07 0.83
N GLY A 117 -12.40 8.23 -0.20
CA GLY A 117 -11.96 8.62 -1.55
C GLY A 117 -13.08 9.26 -2.36
N CYS A 118 -12.76 10.28 -3.15
CA CYS A 118 -13.75 10.87 -4.04
C CYS A 118 -14.12 9.90 -5.16
N ASP A 119 -15.42 9.75 -5.40
CA ASP A 119 -15.92 9.13 -6.63
C ASP A 119 -15.35 9.88 -7.84
N SER A 120 -14.75 9.14 -8.77
CA SER A 120 -14.55 9.62 -10.14
C SER A 120 -15.63 8.98 -11.02
N SER A 121 -16.16 9.73 -11.99
CA SER A 121 -17.16 9.23 -12.95
C SER A 121 -16.66 8.04 -13.78
N ASP A 122 -15.34 7.90 -13.86
CA ASP A 122 -14.66 6.99 -14.77
C ASP A 122 -14.23 5.70 -14.08
N ASN A 123 -14.38 5.61 -12.75
CA ASN A 123 -13.96 4.46 -11.96
C ASN A 123 -15.11 3.52 -11.62
N ALA A 124 -14.77 2.24 -11.48
CA ALA A 124 -15.68 1.25 -10.92
C ALA A 124 -16.10 1.68 -9.50
N ARG A 125 -17.39 1.58 -9.18
CA ARG A 125 -17.89 1.83 -7.81
C ARG A 125 -17.58 0.69 -6.84
N ARG A 126 -17.34 -0.50 -7.38
CA ARG A 126 -17.12 -1.71 -6.59
C ARG A 126 -16.05 -2.58 -7.25
N LEU A 127 -15.13 -3.06 -6.44
CA LEU A 127 -14.18 -4.10 -6.78
C LEU A 127 -14.65 -5.40 -6.15
N ASN A 128 -14.70 -6.47 -6.94
CA ASN A 128 -14.92 -7.82 -6.45
C ASN A 128 -13.77 -8.71 -6.94
N PHE A 129 -13.22 -9.52 -6.05
CA PHE A 129 -12.24 -10.54 -6.40
C PHE A 129 -12.36 -11.72 -5.45
N ASP A 130 -11.98 -12.91 -5.91
CA ASP A 130 -11.90 -14.10 -5.08
C ASP A 130 -10.49 -14.68 -5.02
N ILE A 131 -10.15 -15.23 -3.86
CA ILE A 131 -8.98 -16.09 -3.68
C ILE A 131 -9.50 -17.52 -3.59
N GLU A 132 -9.19 -18.33 -4.59
CA GLU A 132 -9.50 -19.76 -4.60
C GLU A 132 -8.28 -20.57 -4.15
N LEU A 133 -8.47 -21.43 -3.15
CA LEU A 133 -7.43 -22.28 -2.58
C LEU A 133 -7.75 -23.76 -2.86
N GLU A 134 -6.74 -24.63 -2.90
CA GLU A 134 -6.99 -26.07 -2.98
C GLU A 134 -7.76 -26.59 -1.76
N TYR A 135 -7.51 -25.96 -0.61
CA TYR A 135 -8.19 -26.19 0.65
C TYR A 135 -8.25 -24.89 1.46
N LEU A 136 -9.46 -24.54 1.91
CA LEU A 136 -9.71 -23.45 2.85
C LEU A 136 -10.47 -24.06 4.03
N PRO A 137 -9.94 -24.01 5.27
CA PRO A 137 -10.64 -24.57 6.40
C PRO A 137 -11.95 -23.81 6.66
N PRO A 138 -13.08 -24.50 6.93
CA PRO A 138 -14.37 -23.84 7.16
C PRO A 138 -14.36 -22.93 8.39
N VAL A 139 -13.52 -23.25 9.38
CA VAL A 139 -13.27 -22.44 10.57
C VAL A 139 -11.79 -22.47 10.91
N VAL A 140 -11.31 -21.42 11.55
CA VAL A 140 -9.98 -21.34 12.14
C VAL A 140 -10.07 -21.16 13.64
N LEU A 141 -9.12 -21.75 14.35
CA LEU A 141 -9.09 -21.71 15.81
C LEU A 141 -8.16 -20.59 16.30
N ILE A 142 -8.70 -19.63 17.04
CA ILE A 142 -7.92 -18.54 17.65
C ILE A 142 -7.34 -19.02 18.98
N ASN A 143 -6.16 -19.65 18.93
CA ASN A 143 -5.55 -20.28 20.11
C ASN A 143 -4.78 -19.28 20.98
N ARG A 144 -5.38 -18.83 22.09
CA ARG A 144 -4.82 -17.80 22.99
C ARG A 144 -3.48 -18.17 23.66
N ASN A 145 -3.14 -19.46 23.75
CA ASN A 145 -1.96 -19.94 24.46
C ASN A 145 -0.76 -20.25 23.53
N ALA A 146 -1.00 -20.24 22.23
CA ALA A 146 -0.03 -20.70 21.23
C ALA A 146 1.05 -19.67 20.88
N GLN A 147 0.77 -18.36 21.00
CA GLN A 147 1.65 -17.29 20.53
C GLN A 147 1.62 -16.03 21.38
N LEU A 148 2.68 -15.22 21.25
CA LEU A 148 2.78 -13.90 21.86
C LEU A 148 1.79 -12.92 21.24
N THR A 149 1.21 -12.07 22.08
CA THR A 149 0.36 -10.93 21.69
C THR A 149 1.02 -10.05 20.63
N GLY A 150 0.22 -9.53 19.70
CA GLY A 150 0.65 -8.65 18.61
C GLY A 150 1.26 -9.37 17.40
N ARG A 151 1.36 -10.71 17.42
CA ARG A 151 1.79 -11.49 16.25
C ARG A 151 0.63 -11.76 15.31
N VAL A 152 0.88 -11.79 14.01
CA VAL A 152 -0.11 -12.17 13.00
C VAL A 152 -0.36 -13.68 13.12
N GLU A 153 -1.62 -14.09 13.24
CA GLU A 153 -2.04 -15.50 13.24
C GLU A 153 -2.52 -15.93 11.85
N TYR A 154 -3.28 -15.04 11.19
CA TYR A 154 -3.84 -15.26 9.86
C TYR A 154 -3.67 -14.00 9.03
N SER A 155 -3.24 -14.16 7.78
CA SER A 155 -3.30 -13.11 6.77
C SER A 155 -3.62 -13.74 5.43
N TYR A 156 -4.71 -13.31 4.81
CA TYR A 156 -5.07 -13.68 3.44
C TYR A 156 -5.52 -12.42 2.71
N GLY A 157 -5.05 -12.25 1.49
CA GLY A 157 -5.47 -11.12 0.68
C GLY A 157 -4.63 -10.92 -0.55
N VAL A 158 -4.92 -9.81 -1.22
CA VAL A 158 -4.28 -9.42 -2.46
C VAL A 158 -3.63 -8.06 -2.29
N HIS A 159 -2.37 -7.99 -2.70
CA HIS A 159 -1.61 -6.77 -2.83
C HIS A 159 -1.78 -6.26 -4.26
N PHE A 160 -2.08 -4.98 -4.40
CA PHE A 160 -2.22 -4.32 -5.69
C PHE A 160 -1.07 -3.31 -5.83
N ASP A 161 -0.18 -3.59 -6.77
CA ASP A 161 0.90 -2.67 -7.18
C ASP A 161 0.29 -1.60 -8.10
N ILE A 162 -0.38 -0.65 -7.46
CA ILE A 162 -1.07 0.44 -8.15
C ILE A 162 -0.10 1.49 -8.70
N ASN A 163 1.14 1.50 -8.22
CA ASN A 163 2.18 2.36 -8.74
C ASN A 163 2.95 1.73 -9.93
N GLN A 164 2.69 0.46 -10.23
CA GLN A 164 3.15 -0.31 -11.39
C GLN A 164 4.67 -0.43 -11.49
N ASN A 165 5.35 -0.61 -10.36
CA ASN A 165 6.80 -0.76 -10.31
C ASN A 165 7.29 -2.21 -10.13
N ASN A 166 6.35 -3.17 -10.07
CA ASN A 166 6.53 -4.61 -9.88
C ASN A 166 7.17 -5.03 -8.54
N ILE A 167 7.09 -4.17 -7.52
CA ILE A 167 7.60 -4.42 -6.17
C ILE A 167 6.52 -3.99 -5.17
N VAL A 168 6.52 -4.58 -3.98
CA VAL A 168 5.69 -4.14 -2.86
C VAL A 168 6.36 -2.96 -2.18
N ASP A 169 5.81 -1.75 -2.31
CA ASP A 169 6.36 -0.57 -1.64
C ASP A 169 5.35 0.55 -1.37
N ALA A 170 5.86 1.69 -0.90
CA ALA A 170 5.02 2.85 -0.60
C ALA A 170 4.30 3.32 -1.86
N GLY A 171 3.02 3.70 -1.72
CA GLY A 171 2.17 4.01 -2.85
C GLY A 171 1.29 2.85 -3.29
N ASP A 172 1.47 1.65 -2.72
CA ASP A 172 0.62 0.50 -2.97
C ASP A 172 -0.51 0.32 -1.96
N VAL A 173 -1.43 -0.60 -2.27
CA VAL A 173 -2.54 -0.99 -1.40
C VAL A 173 -2.69 -2.50 -1.31
N ALA A 174 -3.13 -2.98 -0.15
CA ALA A 174 -3.52 -4.36 0.08
C ALA A 174 -4.97 -4.44 0.57
N ILE A 175 -5.67 -5.48 0.15
CA ILE A 175 -7.01 -5.82 0.66
C ILE A 175 -6.90 -7.19 1.32
N GLN A 176 -7.10 -7.23 2.64
CA GLN A 176 -6.88 -8.45 3.40
C GLN A 176 -7.70 -8.60 4.66
N VAL A 177 -7.95 -9.87 4.98
CA VAL A 177 -8.14 -10.31 6.35
C VAL A 177 -6.78 -10.44 7.00
N GLN A 178 -6.56 -9.74 8.11
CA GLN A 178 -5.36 -9.87 8.93
C GLN A 178 -5.75 -9.88 10.40
N HIS A 179 -5.52 -11.01 11.05
CA HIS A 179 -5.81 -11.19 12.46
C HIS A 179 -4.54 -11.20 13.29
N PHE A 180 -4.48 -10.29 14.26
CA PHE A 180 -3.40 -10.21 15.24
C PHE A 180 -3.80 -10.90 16.54
N LYS A 181 -2.83 -11.52 17.18
CA LYS A 181 -2.97 -12.08 18.51
C LYS A 181 -3.34 -10.99 19.51
N SER A 182 -4.53 -11.10 20.10
CA SER A 182 -4.90 -10.32 21.29
C SER A 182 -4.63 -11.12 22.57
N ASN A 183 -4.21 -10.42 23.64
CA ASN A 183 -4.12 -10.94 25.01
C ASN A 183 -5.48 -11.00 25.71
N SER A 184 -6.53 -10.44 25.11
CA SER A 184 -7.89 -10.45 25.61
C SER A 184 -8.79 -11.38 24.80
N GLY A 185 -9.90 -11.81 25.42
CA GLY A 185 -10.91 -12.67 24.79
C GLY A 185 -10.76 -14.15 25.14
N VAL A 186 -11.74 -14.94 24.68
CA VAL A 186 -11.75 -16.41 24.81
C VAL A 186 -11.09 -17.07 23.59
N GLN A 187 -10.68 -18.33 23.76
CA GLN A 187 -10.38 -19.19 22.62
C GLN A 187 -11.69 -19.47 21.88
N GLU A 188 -11.67 -19.30 20.56
CA GLU A 188 -12.86 -19.42 19.73
C GLU A 188 -12.51 -20.01 18.37
N GLU A 189 -13.47 -20.73 17.78
CA GLU A 189 -13.43 -21.18 16.40
C GLU A 189 -14.42 -20.33 15.60
N LYS A 190 -13.96 -19.80 14.47
CA LYS A 190 -14.81 -19.01 13.58
C LYS A 190 -14.34 -19.04 12.13
N PRO A 191 -15.22 -18.80 11.16
CA PRO A 191 -14.83 -18.62 9.75
C PRO A 191 -13.76 -17.53 9.60
N LEU A 192 -12.90 -17.67 8.58
CA LEU A 192 -11.89 -16.64 8.27
C LEU A 192 -12.56 -15.30 7.90
N ALA A 193 -13.71 -15.37 7.24
CA ALA A 193 -14.52 -14.20 6.89
C ALA A 193 -14.91 -13.34 8.11
N ASP A 194 -15.08 -13.96 9.28
CA ASP A 194 -15.52 -13.29 10.50
C ASP A 194 -14.37 -12.63 11.29
N LEU A 195 -13.13 -12.71 10.78
CA LEU A 195 -11.97 -12.02 11.37
C LEU A 195 -11.88 -10.56 10.94
N GLY A 196 -12.71 -10.15 9.96
CA GLY A 196 -12.74 -8.79 9.42
C GLY A 196 -11.67 -8.58 8.35
N SER A 197 -12.06 -7.89 7.28
CA SER A 197 -11.18 -7.53 6.17
C SER A 197 -11.07 -6.01 6.05
N ASN A 198 -9.86 -5.53 5.78
CA ASN A 198 -9.51 -4.12 5.72
C ASN A 198 -8.64 -3.79 4.52
N ILE A 199 -8.56 -2.50 4.23
CA ILE A 199 -7.68 -1.93 3.21
C ILE A 199 -6.45 -1.37 3.92
N TRP A 200 -5.27 -1.79 3.47
CA TRP A 200 -3.98 -1.39 4.00
C TRP A 200 -3.26 -0.54 2.97
N SER A 201 -2.78 0.62 3.40
CA SER A 201 -1.91 1.49 2.61
C SER A 201 -0.46 1.25 2.96
N PHE A 202 0.38 1.23 1.94
CA PHE A 202 1.83 1.22 2.07
C PHE A 202 2.32 2.65 1.96
N VAL A 203 2.94 3.16 3.03
CA VAL A 203 3.27 4.59 3.19
C VAL A 203 4.77 4.77 3.34
N PRO A 204 5.34 5.88 2.86
CA PRO A 204 6.77 6.13 3.04
C PRO A 204 7.12 6.28 4.52
N ARG A 205 8.32 5.84 4.91
CA ARG A 205 8.85 6.09 6.25
C ARG A 205 9.42 7.50 6.31
N GLN A 206 9.10 8.23 7.39
CA GLN A 206 9.65 9.57 7.59
C GLN A 206 11.17 9.54 7.64
N GLN A 207 11.80 10.30 6.74
CA GLN A 207 13.25 10.48 6.62
C GLN A 207 14.05 9.17 6.58
N ALA A 208 13.48 8.11 6.00
CA ALA A 208 14.09 6.80 5.94
C ALA A 208 13.67 6.03 4.68
N GLN A 209 14.54 5.13 4.23
CA GLN A 209 14.20 4.18 3.16
C GLN A 209 13.15 3.15 3.62
N GLY A 210 12.45 2.60 2.63
CA GLY A 210 11.40 1.61 2.82
C GLY A 210 10.05 2.23 3.14
N TYR A 211 9.13 1.38 3.58
CA TYR A 211 7.74 1.73 3.81
C TYR A 211 7.26 1.23 5.17
N GLY A 212 6.18 1.85 5.67
CA GLY A 212 5.31 1.30 6.69
C GLY A 212 3.98 0.86 6.06
N SER A 213 3.16 0.13 6.81
CA SER A 213 1.81 -0.21 6.39
C SER A 213 0.82 0.19 7.46
N THR A 214 -0.31 0.78 7.06
CA THR A 214 -1.38 1.17 7.99
C THR A 214 -2.76 0.87 7.40
N SER A 215 -3.73 0.61 8.27
CA SER A 215 -5.15 0.54 7.92
C SER A 215 -5.86 1.64 8.70
N ASN A 216 -6.70 2.43 8.02
CA ASN A 216 -7.49 3.48 8.67
C ASN A 216 -8.70 2.93 9.45
N SER A 217 -8.82 1.60 9.58
CA SER A 217 -9.96 0.96 10.24
C SER A 217 -9.88 1.07 11.77
N ASN A 218 -10.55 2.08 12.33
CA ASN A 218 -10.98 2.06 13.73
C ASN A 218 -12.13 1.04 13.87
N SER A 219 -11.82 -0.25 13.94
CA SER A 219 -12.68 -1.38 14.36
C SER A 219 -13.86 -1.87 13.49
N ALA A 220 -14.23 -1.24 12.37
CA ALA A 220 -15.21 -1.80 11.42
C ALA A 220 -14.52 -2.35 10.16
N ALA A 221 -14.88 -3.57 9.74
CA ALA A 221 -14.40 -4.15 8.48
C ALA A 221 -14.83 -3.26 7.31
N MET A 222 -13.85 -2.63 6.65
CA MET A 222 -14.08 -1.77 5.49
C MET A 222 -14.40 -2.58 4.22
N VAL A 223 -14.14 -3.88 4.26
CA VAL A 223 -14.25 -4.80 3.15
C VAL A 223 -15.19 -5.92 3.52
N GLN A 224 -16.18 -6.19 2.66
CA GLN A 224 -17.05 -7.35 2.82
C GLN A 224 -16.28 -8.58 2.37
N LEU A 225 -16.24 -9.58 3.25
CA LEU A 225 -15.58 -10.85 2.98
C LEU A 225 -16.58 -11.98 3.24
N ASN A 226 -16.78 -12.82 2.24
CA ASN A 226 -17.55 -14.05 2.35
C ASN A 226 -16.63 -15.25 2.17
N GLN A 227 -16.98 -16.36 2.81
CA GLN A 227 -16.28 -17.64 2.64
C GLN A 227 -17.25 -18.65 2.00
N GLU A 228 -16.88 -19.16 0.83
CA GLU A 228 -17.70 -20.07 0.03
C GLU A 228 -16.86 -21.31 -0.33
N ASP A 229 -17.06 -22.41 0.41
CA ASP A 229 -16.26 -23.63 0.26
C ASP A 229 -14.74 -23.35 0.32
N LYS A 230 -14.10 -23.30 -0.84
CA LYS A 230 -12.66 -23.07 -1.03
C LYS A 230 -12.28 -21.63 -1.42
N LYS A 231 -13.25 -20.72 -1.44
CA LYS A 231 -13.10 -19.35 -1.90
C LYS A 231 -13.27 -18.34 -0.78
N LEU A 232 -12.41 -17.34 -0.79
CA LEU A 232 -12.59 -16.08 -0.05
C LEU A 232 -13.02 -15.01 -1.05
N VAL A 233 -14.27 -14.54 -0.96
CA VAL A 233 -14.85 -13.58 -1.89
C VAL A 233 -14.86 -12.19 -1.24
N PHE A 234 -14.10 -11.26 -1.81
CA PHE A 234 -13.97 -9.89 -1.35
C PHE A 234 -14.85 -8.96 -2.19
N SER A 235 -15.58 -8.07 -1.51
CA SER A 235 -16.39 -7.01 -2.12
C SER A 235 -16.07 -5.69 -1.43
N VAL A 236 -15.59 -4.73 -2.21
CA VAL A 236 -15.04 -3.47 -1.72
C VAL A 236 -15.71 -2.31 -2.43
N ASP A 237 -16.29 -1.39 -1.66
CA ASP A 237 -16.72 -0.09 -2.18
C ASP A 237 -15.48 0.78 -2.38
N MET A 238 -15.27 1.23 -3.63
CA MET A 238 -14.05 1.91 -4.05
C MET A 238 -13.90 3.29 -3.40
N THR A 239 -14.99 3.86 -2.86
CA THR A 239 -14.97 5.12 -2.10
C THR A 239 -14.40 4.95 -0.69
N LYS A 240 -14.28 3.71 -0.19
CA LYS A 240 -13.77 3.45 1.16
C LYS A 240 -12.29 3.72 1.31
N HIS A 241 -11.57 3.94 0.22
CA HIS A 241 -10.15 4.28 0.30
C HIS A 241 -9.66 4.95 -0.97
N ALA A 242 -9.06 6.13 -0.85
CA ALA A 242 -8.77 6.98 -2.00
C ALA A 242 -7.80 6.35 -3.02
N LEU A 243 -6.83 5.55 -2.57
CA LEU A 243 -5.89 4.84 -3.44
C LEU A 243 -6.52 3.71 -4.27
N LEU A 244 -7.71 3.19 -3.91
CA LEU A 244 -8.35 2.13 -4.70
C LEU A 244 -8.68 2.59 -6.12
N ARG A 245 -8.79 3.91 -6.33
CA ARG A 245 -9.09 4.51 -7.64
C ARG A 245 -8.12 4.09 -8.76
N PHE A 246 -6.94 3.59 -8.41
CA PHE A 246 -5.89 3.14 -9.33
C PHE A 246 -5.93 1.63 -9.62
N ILE A 247 -6.83 0.88 -9.00
CA ILE A 247 -7.03 -0.53 -9.32
C ILE A 247 -7.87 -0.65 -10.59
N SER A 248 -7.32 -1.34 -11.57
CA SER A 248 -7.92 -1.67 -12.85
C SER A 248 -7.75 -3.17 -13.14
N ALA A 249 -8.30 -3.64 -14.26
CA ALA A 249 -8.12 -5.04 -14.68
C ALA A 249 -6.66 -5.39 -14.98
N ASP A 250 -5.82 -4.40 -15.29
CA ASP A 250 -4.41 -4.58 -15.66
C ASP A 250 -3.45 -4.31 -14.49
N THR A 251 -3.97 -3.96 -13.31
CA THR A 251 -3.13 -3.69 -12.14
C THR A 251 -2.43 -4.98 -11.70
N PRO A 252 -1.07 -5.00 -11.63
CA PRO A 252 -0.34 -6.15 -11.14
C PRO A 252 -0.73 -6.49 -9.70
N LEU A 253 -0.82 -7.79 -9.42
CA LEU A 253 -1.24 -8.28 -8.12
C LEU A 253 -0.30 -9.34 -7.56
N PHE A 254 -0.16 -9.34 -6.24
CA PHE A 254 0.56 -10.37 -5.50
C PHE A 254 -0.38 -10.99 -4.47
N LEU A 255 -0.55 -12.30 -4.55
CA LEU A 255 -1.29 -13.05 -3.55
C LEU A 255 -0.41 -13.27 -2.31
N TYR A 256 -0.96 -13.03 -1.13
CA TYR A 256 -0.33 -13.44 0.12
C TYR A 256 -1.28 -14.30 0.95
N SER A 257 -0.72 -15.37 1.49
CA SER A 257 -1.39 -16.26 2.43
C SER A 257 -0.40 -16.62 3.53
N TYR A 258 -0.80 -16.41 4.77
CA TYR A 258 -0.01 -16.70 5.94
C TYR A 258 -0.91 -17.30 7.02
N ILE A 259 -0.48 -18.44 7.52
CA ILE A 259 -1.10 -19.12 8.66
C ILE A 259 0.02 -19.44 9.61
N ASN A 260 -0.12 -19.03 10.86
CA ASN A 260 0.82 -19.39 11.90
C ASN A 260 0.16 -20.28 12.93
N TYR A 261 0.35 -21.59 12.76
CA TYR A 261 -0.19 -22.59 13.65
C TYR A 261 0.95 -23.39 14.28
N PRO A 262 1.16 -23.32 15.61
CA PRO A 262 2.26 -24.05 16.21
C PRO A 262 2.09 -25.57 16.20
N GLN A 263 0.87 -26.11 16.07
CA GLN A 263 0.61 -27.53 15.75
C GLN A 263 -0.77 -27.73 15.10
N PRO A 264 -0.88 -28.51 14.00
CA PRO A 264 -2.16 -28.86 13.38
C PRO A 264 -3.11 -29.62 14.32
#